data_AF-A0A925GSW8-F1
#
_entry.id   AF-A0A925GSW8-F1
#
_cell.length_a   1.000
_cell.length_b   1.000
_cell.length_c   1.000
_cell.angle_alpha   90.00
_cell.angle_beta   90.00
_cell.angle_gamma   90.00
#
_symmetry.space_group_name_H-M   'P 1'
#
loop_
_entity.id
_entity.type
_entity.pdbx_description
1 polymer ?
#
loop_
_entity_poly.entity_id
_entity_poly.type
_entity_poly.pdbx_seq_one_letter_code
_entity_poly.pdbx_strand_id
1 'polypeptide(L)'
;MKAVQLATILIAGSRIASGGVPPLPLLFETTETGYIARTRGGSVSVDSKGAVLRSETGAVRLELQGATAVRPVPESPLDSVSNYLRGPDPAQWRSRVQHFGKVRSRSVYPGVDLVYYGREGEVEYDFVLAPGASARRIAMRVRGASKLKLDPTGALVIETPSTTFRQLRPVAYQLASDGRHESVEVS
;
A
#
# COMPACT_ATOMS: atom_id res chain seq x y z
N MET A 1 -19.68 -19.20 1.76
CA MET A 1 -19.47 -17.82 1.25
C MET A 1 -17.98 -17.61 1.00
N LYS A 2 -17.60 -16.96 -0.10
CA LYS A 2 -16.19 -16.74 -0.49
C LYS A 2 -15.63 -15.45 0.11
N ALA A 3 -14.31 -15.34 0.22
CA ALA A 3 -13.65 -14.12 0.70
C ALA A 3 -13.84 -12.98 -0.32
N VAL A 4 -14.08 -11.77 0.18
CA VAL A 4 -14.21 -10.55 -0.64
C VAL A 4 -12.95 -9.72 -0.48
N GLN A 5 -12.37 -9.26 -1.58
CA GLN A 5 -11.26 -8.32 -1.58
C GLN A 5 -11.74 -6.95 -2.00
N LEU A 6 -11.42 -5.94 -1.19
CA LEU A 6 -11.56 -4.52 -1.52
C LEU A 6 -10.19 -3.99 -1.89
N ALA A 7 -9.90 -3.90 -3.19
CA ALA A 7 -8.63 -3.43 -3.71
C ALA A 7 -8.69 -1.94 -4.05
N THR A 8 -7.61 -1.23 -3.76
CA THR A 8 -7.44 0.17 -4.14
C THR A 8 -5.98 0.48 -4.44
N ILE A 9 -5.76 1.33 -5.45
CA ILE A 9 -4.43 1.79 -5.85
C ILE A 9 -4.13 3.12 -5.17
N LEU A 10 -2.93 3.25 -4.61
CA LEU A 10 -2.38 4.51 -4.13
C LEU A 10 -1.37 5.04 -5.13
N ILE A 11 -1.58 6.27 -5.59
CA ILE A 11 -0.72 6.96 -6.56
C ILE A 11 -0.28 8.29 -5.94
N ALA A 12 1.03 8.52 -5.84
CA ALA A 12 1.58 9.85 -5.57
C ALA A 12 1.58 10.65 -6.87
N GLY A 13 1.00 11.85 -6.87
CA GLY A 13 0.88 12.65 -8.08
C GLY A 13 2.22 13.23 -8.54
N SER A 14 2.79 12.63 -9.59
CA SER A 14 3.72 13.30 -10.52
C SER A 14 3.47 12.74 -11.93
N ARG A 15 2.87 13.55 -12.82
CA ARG A 15 2.80 13.23 -14.25
C ARG A 15 4.19 13.41 -14.87
N ILE A 16 4.87 12.31 -15.21
CA ILE A 16 5.69 12.24 -16.43
C ILE A 16 5.55 10.83 -17.01
N ALA A 17 4.87 10.74 -18.15
CA ALA A 17 5.07 9.64 -19.09
C ALA A 17 6.44 9.84 -19.75
N SER A 18 7.31 8.83 -19.68
CA SER A 18 8.46 8.74 -20.59
C SER A 18 8.98 7.30 -20.66
N GLY A 19 8.94 6.75 -21.87
CA GLY A 19 9.91 5.80 -22.44
C GLY A 19 10.15 4.46 -21.75
N GLY A 20 9.63 3.39 -22.36
CA GLY A 20 10.41 2.21 -22.79
C GLY A 20 11.20 1.36 -21.79
N VAL A 21 11.12 1.60 -20.48
CA VAL A 21 11.69 0.71 -19.46
C VAL A 21 10.54 0.03 -18.74
N PRO A 22 10.46 -1.31 -18.70
CA PRO A 22 9.45 -1.99 -17.90
C PRO A 22 9.62 -1.54 -16.44
N PRO A 23 8.54 -1.16 -15.75
CA PRO A 23 8.64 -0.71 -14.36
C PRO A 23 9.32 -1.82 -13.55
N LEU A 24 10.38 -1.48 -12.82
CA LEU A 24 10.98 -2.41 -11.88
C LEU A 24 9.88 -2.93 -10.94
N PRO A 25 9.90 -4.21 -10.56
CA PRO A 25 8.92 -4.72 -9.61
C PRO A 25 9.01 -3.90 -8.33
N LEU A 26 7.90 -3.30 -7.93
CA LEU A 26 7.83 -2.62 -6.65
C LEU A 26 8.00 -3.68 -5.55
N LEU A 27 8.93 -3.40 -4.64
CA LEU A 27 9.38 -4.32 -3.62
C LEU A 27 9.37 -3.64 -2.24
N PHE A 28 9.22 -4.46 -1.20
CA PHE A 28 9.26 -4.03 0.19
C PHE A 28 10.56 -4.44 0.85
N GLU A 29 11.11 -3.53 1.65
CA GLU A 29 12.25 -3.77 2.53
C GLU A 29 11.87 -3.52 3.98
N THR A 30 12.52 -4.25 4.90
CA THR A 30 12.32 -4.05 6.34
C THR A 30 12.94 -2.74 6.82
N THR A 31 12.17 -2.01 7.63
CA THR A 31 12.59 -0.85 8.41
C THR A 31 12.48 -1.17 9.90
N GLU A 32 12.90 -0.23 10.75
CA GLU A 32 12.77 -0.36 12.21
C GLU A 32 11.30 -0.55 12.64
N THR A 33 10.39 0.22 12.04
CA THR A 33 8.97 0.28 12.43
C THR A 33 8.04 -0.57 11.57
N GLY A 34 8.54 -1.13 10.46
CA GLY A 34 7.74 -1.96 9.56
C GLY A 34 8.44 -2.19 8.23
N TYR A 35 7.85 -1.69 7.14
CA TYR A 35 8.36 -1.88 5.78
C TYR A 35 8.29 -0.61 4.95
N ILE A 36 9.12 -0.53 3.91
CA ILE A 36 9.10 0.57 2.95
C ILE A 36 9.13 0.02 1.53
N ALA A 37 8.30 0.59 0.67
CA ALA A 37 8.38 0.46 -0.78
C ALA A 37 8.78 1.80 -1.39
N ARG A 38 9.65 1.76 -2.40
CA ARG A 38 10.03 2.93 -3.20
C ARG A 38 9.24 2.92 -4.50
N THR A 39 8.63 4.05 -4.84
CA THR A 39 7.85 4.23 -6.08
C THR A 39 8.51 5.33 -6.92
N ARG A 40 8.09 5.49 -8.18
CA ARG A 40 8.59 6.58 -9.03
C ARG A 40 8.29 7.97 -8.44
N GLY A 41 7.20 8.10 -7.68
CA GLY A 41 6.76 9.36 -7.05
C GLY A 41 7.24 9.58 -5.61
N GLY A 42 8.03 8.65 -5.04
CA GLY A 42 8.56 8.75 -3.69
C GLY A 42 8.60 7.41 -2.95
N SER A 43 7.88 7.31 -1.83
CA SER A 43 7.86 6.08 -1.02
C SER A 43 6.53 5.87 -0.30
N VAL A 44 6.25 4.61 0.01
CA VAL A 44 5.17 4.20 0.89
C VAL A 44 5.78 3.38 2.03
N SER A 45 5.68 3.89 3.25
CA SER A 45 6.06 3.15 4.45
C SER A 45 4.82 2.56 5.12
N VAL A 46 4.90 1.30 5.55
CA VAL A 46 3.81 0.59 6.23
C VAL A 46 4.26 0.22 7.64
N ASP A 47 3.46 0.59 8.63
CA ASP A 47 3.69 0.32 10.05
C ASP A 47 2.42 -0.22 10.73
N SER A 48 2.47 -0.39 12.05
CA SER A 48 1.37 -0.96 12.82
C SER A 48 0.08 -0.14 12.84
N LYS A 49 0.11 1.14 12.46
CA LYS A 49 -1.08 2.01 12.42
C LYS A 49 -1.49 2.43 11.01
N GLY A 50 -0.88 1.86 9.97
CA GLY A 50 -1.28 2.08 8.57
C GLY A 50 -0.11 2.42 7.66
N ALA A 51 -0.33 3.32 6.70
CA ALA A 51 0.65 3.68 5.68
C ALA A 51 0.96 5.18 5.67
N VAL A 52 2.20 5.52 5.36
CA VAL A 52 2.65 6.89 5.08
C VAL A 52 3.10 6.96 3.64
N LEU A 53 2.43 7.80 2.86
CA LEU A 53 2.85 8.13 1.51
C LEU A 53 3.69 9.39 1.59
N ARG A 54 4.86 9.36 0.97
CA ARG A 54 5.80 10.49 0.95
C ARG A 54 6.24 10.72 -0.48
N SER A 55 6.06 11.93 -0.97
CA SER A 55 6.73 12.45 -2.16
C SER A 55 7.93 13.31 -1.73
N GLU A 56 8.62 13.90 -2.70
CA GLU A 56 9.71 14.85 -2.43
C GLU A 56 9.26 16.06 -1.63
N THR A 57 8.04 16.55 -1.88
CA THR A 57 7.58 17.85 -1.36
C THR A 57 6.54 17.71 -0.25
N GLY A 58 6.00 16.52 0.01
CA GLY A 58 4.97 16.35 1.04
C GLY A 58 4.73 14.91 1.46
N ALA A 59 3.93 14.73 2.50
CA ALA A 59 3.54 13.41 2.98
C ALA A 59 2.12 13.42 3.54
N VAL A 60 1.44 12.28 3.44
CA VAL A 60 0.15 12.01 4.07
C VAL A 60 0.19 10.67 4.77
N ARG A 61 -0.57 10.56 5.86
CA ARG A 61 -0.72 9.29 6.60
C ARG A 61 -2.14 8.79 6.46
N LEU A 62 -2.26 7.54 6.03
CA LEU A 62 -3.48 6.75 6.03
C LEU A 62 -3.52 5.91 7.29
N GLU A 63 -4.48 6.18 8.17
CA GLU A 63 -4.69 5.44 9.41
C GLU A 63 -6.00 4.67 9.36
N LEU A 64 -5.99 3.44 9.83
CA LEU A 64 -7.22 2.67 10.04
C LEU A 64 -7.88 3.12 11.33
N GLN A 65 -9.09 3.67 11.26
CA GLN A 65 -9.85 4.08 12.43
C GLN A 65 -10.47 2.86 13.12
N GLY A 66 -10.30 2.75 14.43
CA GLY A 66 -10.86 1.65 15.23
C GLY A 66 -10.23 0.28 14.97
N ALA A 67 -9.15 0.22 14.18
CA ALA A 67 -8.44 -1.03 13.92
C ALA A 67 -7.50 -1.40 15.07
N THR A 68 -7.23 -2.69 15.19
CA THR A 68 -6.15 -3.20 16.04
C THR A 68 -4.81 -2.80 15.42
N ALA A 69 -3.93 -2.19 16.21
CA ALA A 69 -2.57 -1.89 15.76
C ALA A 69 -1.75 -3.18 15.71
N VAL A 70 -1.51 -3.69 14.50
CA VAL A 70 -0.82 -4.96 14.27
C VAL A 70 0.43 -4.71 13.44
N ARG A 71 1.59 -5.19 13.91
CA ARG A 71 2.84 -5.09 13.14
C ARG A 71 2.69 -5.89 11.84
N PRO A 72 2.97 -5.29 10.66
CA PRO A 72 2.92 -6.02 9.41
C PRO A 72 3.92 -7.17 9.39
N VAL A 73 3.58 -8.25 8.70
CA VAL A 73 4.47 -9.38 8.42
C VAL A 73 4.79 -9.42 6.92
N PRO A 74 6.00 -9.84 6.53
CA PRO A 74 6.35 -9.92 5.13
C PRO A 74 5.78 -11.19 4.50
N GLU A 75 5.46 -11.13 3.22
CA GLU A 75 5.01 -12.27 2.43
C GLU A 75 5.69 -12.25 1.05
N SER A 76 5.78 -13.42 0.40
CA SER A 76 6.40 -13.57 -0.93
C SER A 76 7.86 -13.06 -0.95
N PRO A 77 8.80 -13.71 -0.23
CA PRO A 77 10.22 -13.36 -0.35
C PRO A 77 10.67 -13.48 -1.81
N LEU A 78 11.52 -12.54 -2.24
CA LEU A 78 12.03 -12.47 -3.60
C LEU A 78 13.51 -12.88 -3.64
N ASP A 79 13.99 -13.40 -4.75
CA ASP A 79 15.43 -13.75 -4.87
C ASP A 79 16.35 -12.52 -4.93
N SER A 80 15.76 -11.32 -5.06
CA SER A 80 16.48 -10.06 -5.09
C SER A 80 16.77 -9.53 -3.68
N VAL A 81 17.92 -8.86 -3.56
CA VAL A 81 18.37 -8.19 -2.34
C VAL A 81 18.97 -6.83 -2.64
N SER A 82 19.00 -5.94 -1.65
CA SER A 82 19.73 -4.66 -1.71
C SER A 82 20.98 -4.68 -0.85
N ASN A 83 21.99 -3.93 -1.29
CA ASN A 83 23.20 -3.64 -0.52
C ASN A 83 23.33 -2.11 -0.36
N TYR A 84 23.41 -1.65 0.89
CA TYR A 84 23.54 -0.25 1.27
C TYR A 84 24.96 0.00 1.75
N LEU A 85 25.83 0.49 0.87
CA LEU A 85 27.25 0.77 1.15
C LEU A 85 27.42 2.26 1.43
N ARG A 86 27.03 2.71 2.62
CA ARG A 86 27.03 4.14 2.98
C ARG A 86 28.38 4.54 3.58
N GLY A 87 29.07 5.46 2.92
CA GLY A 87 30.36 5.99 3.39
C GLY A 87 31.51 4.98 3.30
N PRO A 88 32.71 5.37 3.75
CA PRO A 88 33.92 4.56 3.60
C PRO A 88 34.05 3.44 4.65
N ASP A 89 33.29 3.47 5.74
CA ASP A 89 33.37 2.47 6.82
C ASP A 89 32.48 1.24 6.53
N PRO A 90 33.07 0.04 6.31
CA PRO A 90 32.31 -1.17 6.05
C PRO A 90 31.40 -1.60 7.21
N ALA A 91 31.67 -1.16 8.45
CA ALA A 91 30.79 -1.45 9.59
C ALA A 91 29.42 -0.74 9.47
N GLN A 92 29.34 0.33 8.67
CA GLN A 92 28.09 1.04 8.35
C GLN A 92 27.34 0.43 7.15
N TRP A 93 27.94 -0.56 6.48
CA TRP A 93 27.33 -1.19 5.32
C TRP A 93 26.26 -2.20 5.76
N ARG A 94 25.14 -2.21 5.05
CA ARG A 94 24.10 -3.23 5.20
C ARG A 94 24.01 -4.04 3.93
N SER A 95 24.41 -5.30 3.98
CA SER A 95 24.37 -6.20 2.82
C SER A 95 23.21 -7.18 2.90
N ARG A 96 22.80 -7.70 1.73
CA ARG A 96 21.77 -8.73 1.59
C ARG A 96 20.44 -8.40 2.29
N VAL A 97 19.99 -7.16 2.17
CA VAL A 97 18.66 -6.77 2.64
C VAL A 97 17.61 -7.46 1.78
N GLN A 98 16.89 -8.41 2.37
CA GLN A 98 15.86 -9.21 1.71
C GLN A 98 14.71 -8.34 1.19
N HIS A 99 14.27 -8.61 -0.04
CA HIS A 99 13.08 -8.01 -0.63
C HIS A 99 11.85 -8.92 -0.48
N PHE A 100 10.69 -8.29 -0.35
CA PHE A 100 9.39 -8.97 -0.26
C PHE A 100 8.41 -8.39 -1.28
N GLY A 101 7.59 -9.24 -1.89
CA GLY A 101 6.56 -8.81 -2.83
C GLY A 101 5.31 -8.24 -2.16
N LYS A 102 5.04 -8.62 -0.90
CA LYS A 102 3.86 -8.19 -0.15
C LYS A 102 4.15 -7.99 1.34
N VAL A 103 3.33 -7.19 1.99
CA VAL A 103 3.30 -7.09 3.46
C VAL A 103 1.85 -7.15 3.95
N ARG A 104 1.59 -7.92 5.00
CA ARG A 104 0.24 -8.16 5.53
C ARG A 104 0.14 -7.73 7.00
N SER A 105 -0.88 -6.95 7.30
CA SER A 105 -1.36 -6.73 8.67
C SER A 105 -2.60 -7.61 8.88
N ARG A 106 -2.46 -8.64 9.72
CA ARG A 106 -3.54 -9.61 9.96
C ARG A 106 -4.55 -9.08 10.97
N SER A 107 -5.83 -9.36 10.73
CA SER A 107 -6.93 -9.07 11.67
C SER A 107 -6.94 -7.62 12.17
N VAL A 108 -6.74 -6.67 11.25
CA VAL A 108 -6.85 -5.23 11.54
C VAL A 108 -8.26 -4.86 11.97
N TYR A 109 -9.26 -5.61 11.47
CA TYR A 109 -10.61 -5.70 12.03
C TYR A 109 -11.00 -7.18 12.18
N PRO A 110 -12.06 -7.53 12.93
CA PRO A 110 -12.53 -8.91 13.03
C PRO A 110 -12.81 -9.52 11.64
N GLY A 111 -12.02 -10.53 11.27
CA GLY A 111 -12.12 -11.21 9.97
C GLY A 111 -11.61 -10.39 8.77
N VAL A 112 -10.83 -9.33 9.00
CA VAL A 112 -10.29 -8.48 7.92
C VAL A 112 -8.78 -8.33 8.05
N ASP A 113 -8.05 -8.75 7.02
CA ASP A 113 -6.64 -8.46 6.84
C ASP A 113 -6.45 -7.24 5.94
N LEU A 114 -5.32 -6.56 6.08
CA LEU A 114 -4.86 -5.53 5.14
C LEU A 114 -3.55 -5.97 4.50
N VAL A 115 -3.50 -6.01 3.18
CA VAL A 115 -2.33 -6.46 2.40
C VAL A 115 -1.87 -5.35 1.49
N TYR A 116 -0.59 -4.99 1.53
CA TYR A 116 0.04 -4.07 0.59
C TYR A 116 0.93 -4.84 -0.39
N TYR A 117 0.93 -4.46 -1.66
CA TYR A 117 1.72 -5.08 -2.71
C TYR A 117 2.01 -4.10 -3.86
N GLY A 118 2.95 -4.46 -4.71
CA GLY A 118 3.29 -3.67 -5.90
C GLY A 118 2.48 -4.05 -7.13
N ARG A 119 2.02 -3.05 -7.88
CA ARG A 119 1.43 -3.23 -9.21
C ARG A 119 1.73 -2.02 -10.10
N GLU A 120 2.26 -2.30 -11.29
CA GLU A 120 2.63 -1.26 -12.29
C GLU A 120 3.55 -0.15 -11.74
N GLY A 121 4.38 -0.46 -10.75
CA GLY A 121 5.30 0.49 -10.10
C GLY A 121 4.68 1.35 -8.99
N GLU A 122 3.40 1.15 -8.69
CA GLU A 122 2.66 1.79 -7.61
C GLU A 122 2.31 0.80 -6.49
N VAL A 123 1.97 1.32 -5.31
CA VAL A 123 1.50 0.49 -4.19
C VAL A 123 -0.01 0.36 -4.26
N GLU A 124 -0.48 -0.89 -4.31
CA GLU A 124 -1.87 -1.23 -4.07
C GLU A 124 -2.03 -1.79 -2.67
N TYR A 125 -3.25 -1.68 -2.15
CA TYR A 125 -3.63 -2.42 -0.96
C TYR A 125 -5.03 -3.01 -1.06
N ASP A 126 -5.20 -4.15 -0.40
CA ASP A 126 -6.43 -4.90 -0.33
C ASP A 126 -6.86 -5.08 1.12
N PHE A 127 -8.14 -4.82 1.41
CA PHE A 127 -8.78 -5.45 2.56
C PHE A 127 -9.28 -6.82 2.16
N VAL A 128 -8.77 -7.86 2.79
CA VAL A 128 -9.18 -9.26 2.57
C VAL A 128 -10.17 -9.64 3.65
N LEU A 129 -11.44 -9.75 3.28
CA LEU A 129 -12.54 -10.06 4.18
C LEU A 129 -12.80 -11.57 4.18
N ALA A 130 -12.69 -12.18 5.35
CA ALA A 130 -13.17 -13.54 5.58
C ALA A 130 -14.69 -13.63 5.37
N PRO A 131 -15.23 -14.83 5.07
CA PRO A 131 -16.67 -15.02 4.94
C PRO A 131 -17.44 -14.49 6.17
N GLY A 132 -18.42 -13.61 5.95
CA GLY A 132 -19.20 -12.98 7.01
C GLY A 132 -18.57 -11.77 7.69
N ALA A 133 -17.33 -11.40 7.36
CA ALA A 133 -16.73 -10.16 7.82
C ALA A 133 -17.43 -8.94 7.19
N SER A 134 -17.59 -7.86 7.96
CA SER A 134 -18.33 -6.67 7.52
C SER A 134 -17.39 -5.58 7.01
N ALA A 135 -17.55 -5.19 5.74
CA ALA A 135 -16.85 -4.06 5.15
C ALA A 135 -17.19 -2.71 5.80
N ARG A 136 -18.37 -2.59 6.43
CA ARG A 136 -18.85 -1.35 7.08
C ARG A 136 -17.97 -0.88 8.25
N ARG A 137 -17.11 -1.75 8.78
CA ARG A 137 -16.15 -1.41 9.84
C ARG A 137 -14.91 -0.70 9.32
N ILE A 138 -14.64 -0.81 8.02
CA ILE A 138 -13.44 -0.26 7.41
C ILE A 138 -13.63 1.25 7.30
N ALA A 139 -12.83 1.98 8.08
CA ALA A 139 -12.83 3.44 8.09
C ALA A 139 -11.39 3.94 8.07
N MET A 140 -11.09 4.88 7.19
CA MET A 140 -9.74 5.41 7.03
C MET A 140 -9.71 6.89 7.39
N ARG A 141 -8.68 7.31 8.13
CA ARG A 141 -8.35 8.70 8.39
C ARG A 141 -7.16 9.10 7.53
N VAL A 142 -7.26 10.26 6.89
CA VAL A 142 -6.11 10.88 6.22
C VAL A 142 -5.59 12.02 7.10
N ARG A 143 -4.32 11.95 7.50
CA ARG A 143 -3.61 13.04 8.17
C ARG A 143 -2.62 13.70 7.21
N GLY A 144 -2.40 15.00 7.39
CA GLY A 144 -1.50 15.81 6.55
C GLY A 144 -2.15 16.37 5.28
N ALA A 145 -3.43 16.06 5.05
CA ALA A 145 -4.19 16.66 3.96
C ALA A 145 -4.69 18.05 4.33
N SER A 146 -4.60 19.00 3.41
CA SER A 146 -5.30 20.29 3.48
C SER A 146 -6.73 20.19 2.95
N LYS A 147 -6.99 19.27 2.01
CA LYS A 147 -8.32 19.03 1.44
C LYS A 147 -8.47 17.60 0.94
N LEU A 148 -9.67 17.05 1.09
CA LEU A 148 -10.10 15.77 0.52
C LEU A 148 -11.27 16.02 -0.43
N LYS A 149 -11.23 15.43 -1.62
CA LYS A 149 -12.36 15.48 -2.57
C LYS A 149 -12.40 14.22 -3.42
N LEU A 150 -13.59 13.86 -3.90
CA LEU A 150 -13.73 12.87 -4.96
C LEU A 150 -13.64 13.57 -6.31
N ASP A 151 -12.97 12.94 -7.27
CA ASP A 151 -13.02 13.37 -8.68
C ASP A 151 -14.14 12.64 -9.44
N PRO A 152 -14.45 13.02 -10.70
CA PRO A 152 -15.50 12.40 -11.48
C PRO A 152 -15.33 10.89 -11.74
N THR A 153 -14.13 10.33 -11.53
CA THR A 153 -13.86 8.90 -11.68
C THR A 153 -14.14 8.11 -10.39
N GLY A 154 -14.44 8.81 -9.29
CA GLY A 154 -14.60 8.24 -7.96
C GLY A 154 -13.28 8.06 -7.21
N ALA A 155 -12.16 8.59 -7.73
CA ALA A 155 -10.89 8.59 -7.01
C ALA A 155 -10.91 9.64 -5.90
N LEU A 156 -10.40 9.28 -4.73
CA LEU A 156 -10.12 10.22 -3.64
C LEU A 156 -8.84 11.00 -3.96
N VAL A 157 -9.00 12.29 -4.16
CA VAL A 157 -7.92 13.26 -4.30
C VAL A 157 -7.60 13.83 -2.92
N ILE A 158 -6.34 13.69 -2.54
CA ILE A 158 -5.79 14.11 -1.25
C ILE A 158 -4.81 15.25 -1.53
N GLU A 159 -5.24 16.48 -1.29
CA GLU A 159 -4.41 17.66 -1.48
C GLU A 159 -3.61 17.94 -0.21
N THR A 160 -2.33 18.27 -0.37
CA THR A 160 -1.49 18.89 0.65
C THR A 160 -1.09 20.29 0.15
N PRO A 161 -0.43 21.13 0.98
CA PRO A 161 0.05 22.44 0.52
C PRO A 161 1.03 22.37 -0.68
N SER A 162 1.71 21.24 -0.87
CA SER A 162 2.87 21.12 -1.77
C SER A 162 2.76 20.01 -2.81
N THR A 163 1.78 19.12 -2.68
CA THR A 163 1.58 18.00 -3.61
C THR A 163 0.14 17.47 -3.55
N THR A 164 -0.17 16.51 -4.41
CA THR A 164 -1.46 15.82 -4.43
C THR A 164 -1.23 14.32 -4.52
N PHE A 165 -1.90 13.57 -3.64
CA PHE A 165 -1.98 12.11 -3.71
C PHE A 165 -3.36 11.70 -4.22
N ARG A 166 -3.44 10.54 -4.84
CA ARG A 166 -4.68 9.95 -5.36
C ARG A 166 -4.82 8.54 -4.85
N GLN A 167 -6.01 8.22 -4.35
CA GLN A 167 -6.44 6.86 -4.12
C GLN A 167 -7.54 6.56 -5.12
N LEU A 168 -7.33 5.57 -5.99
CA LEU A 168 -8.33 5.21 -6.99
C LEU A 168 -9.60 4.68 -6.32
N ARG A 169 -10.71 4.67 -7.07
CA ARG A 169 -11.96 4.10 -6.58
C ARG A 169 -11.71 2.65 -6.14
N PRO A 170 -12.10 2.24 -4.93
CA PRO A 170 -12.00 0.85 -4.52
C PRO A 170 -12.84 -0.04 -5.44
N VAL A 171 -12.34 -1.24 -5.73
CA VAL A 171 -13.10 -2.27 -6.46
C VAL A 171 -13.21 -3.49 -5.56
N ALA A 172 -14.43 -4.00 -5.42
CA ALA A 172 -14.67 -5.21 -4.67
C ALA A 172 -14.85 -6.41 -5.59
N TYR A 173 -14.17 -7.50 -5.28
CA TYR A 173 -14.28 -8.74 -6.04
C TYR A 173 -14.18 -9.98 -5.15
N GLN A 174 -14.67 -11.09 -5.65
CA GLN A 174 -14.43 -12.43 -5.13
C GLN A 174 -13.57 -13.21 -6.11
N LEU A 175 -12.74 -14.11 -5.58
CA LEU A 175 -12.04 -15.10 -6.40
C LEU A 175 -12.97 -16.28 -6.71
N ALA A 176 -13.24 -16.49 -7.99
CA ALA A 176 -13.90 -17.69 -8.48
C ALA A 176 -12.98 -18.92 -8.28
N SER A 177 -13.56 -20.12 -8.35
CA SER A 177 -12.83 -21.37 -8.16
C SER A 177 -11.77 -21.63 -9.24
N ASP A 178 -11.88 -20.95 -10.39
CA ASP A 178 -10.93 -20.95 -11.50
C ASP A 178 -9.88 -19.82 -11.41
N GLY A 179 -9.89 -19.04 -10.32
CA GLY A 179 -8.97 -17.92 -10.11
C GLY A 179 -9.39 -16.60 -10.75
N ARG A 180 -10.55 -16.53 -11.42
CA ARG A 180 -11.07 -15.30 -12.00
C ARG A 180 -11.61 -14.35 -10.92
N HIS A 181 -11.44 -13.03 -11.12
CA HIS A 181 -12.09 -12.02 -10.28
C HIS A 181 -13.54 -11.80 -10.73
N GLU A 182 -14.49 -11.98 -9.81
CA GLU A 182 -15.90 -11.67 -9.99
C GLU A 182 -16.24 -10.43 -9.17
N SER A 183 -16.58 -9.32 -9.83
CA SER A 183 -16.97 -8.08 -9.15
C SER A 183 -18.19 -8.30 -8.26
N VAL A 184 -18.17 -7.70 -7.07
CA VAL A 184 -19.30 -7.73 -6.14
C VAL A 184 -19.64 -6.32 -5.69
N GLU A 185 -20.93 -6.03 -5.53
CA GLU A 185 -21.33 -4.81 -4.84
C GLU A 185 -21.10 -4.97 -3.33
N VAL A 186 -20.56 -3.93 -2.70
CA VAL A 186 -20.37 -3.90 -1.25
C VAL A 186 -21.42 -2.98 -0.66
N SER A 187 -22.37 -3.58 0.06
CA SER A 187 -23.49 -2.88 0.73
C SER A 187 -23.18 -2.47 2.15
#